data_AF-A0AA92IEN7-F1
#
_entry.id   AF-A0AA92IEN7-F1
#
_cell.length_a   1.000
_cell.length_b   1.000
_cell.length_c   1.000
_cell.angle_alpha   90.00
_cell.angle_beta   90.00
_cell.angle_gamma   90.00
#
_symmetry.space_group_name_H-M   'P 1'
#
loop_
_entity.id
_entity.type
_entity.pdbx_description
1 polymer ?
#
loop_
_entity_poly.entity_id
_entity_poly.type
_entity_poly.pdbx_seq_one_letter_code
_entity_poly.pdbx_strand_id
1 'polypeptide(L)'
;MKRSRKPSMAAVIDILKSQPHKSENRDWSGFEEHVQQVYQKLLELKGEDVLVARDVTIRGRNSLEHQIDVYYEFDLTGLRHRVAIECKNMQRPVDKDRVLAFSAKLSDCPGVRGCMIAANGYQSGAKKFADDNGITALTLGDLPSLGKLLGMRLEMVVIPTETSIGQPFWTLYELETGAPAGHLQNGETYGLLFFSKREAENFFKFRSYGPAWAVRGLSQENLRAFIFTVDAMNGRYLMAQTIELPDGTFDFVGQEIDRKMLISEFYHGSGAIPEEPMVMPSLRKRRATRF
;
A
#
# COMPACT_ATOMS: atom_id res chain seq x y z
N MET A 1 -26.48 18.46 2.45
CA MET A 1 -25.34 18.81 1.57
C MET A 1 -24.15 17.93 1.95
N LYS A 2 -23.66 17.05 1.06
CA LYS A 2 -22.36 16.39 1.29
C LYS A 2 -21.31 17.49 1.35
N ARG A 3 -20.63 17.66 2.49
CA ARG A 3 -19.48 18.56 2.60
C ARG A 3 -18.53 18.25 1.43
N SER A 4 -18.24 19.26 0.62
CA SER A 4 -17.14 19.22 -0.34
C SER A 4 -15.89 18.74 0.41
N ARG A 5 -15.37 17.56 0.05
CA ARG A 5 -14.13 17.05 0.66
C ARG A 5 -13.01 18.01 0.25
N LYS A 6 -12.32 18.57 1.25
CA LYS A 6 -11.14 19.41 1.00
C LYS A 6 -10.13 18.63 0.14
N PRO A 7 -9.44 19.26 -0.82
CA PRO A 7 -8.41 18.58 -1.59
C PRO A 7 -7.32 18.03 -0.65
N SER A 8 -7.08 16.73 -0.69
CA SER A 8 -6.07 16.04 0.13
C SER A 8 -5.60 14.75 -0.56
N MET A 9 -4.48 14.18 -0.12
CA MET A 9 -4.06 12.87 -0.62
C MET A 9 -5.09 11.78 -0.29
N ALA A 10 -5.67 11.84 0.93
CA ALA A 10 -6.77 10.96 1.31
C ALA A 10 -7.96 11.04 0.32
N ALA A 11 -8.31 12.24 -0.16
CA ALA A 11 -9.36 12.39 -1.16
C ALA A 11 -8.99 11.75 -2.51
N VAL A 12 -7.73 11.85 -2.95
CA VAL A 12 -7.23 11.19 -4.18
C VAL A 12 -7.26 9.68 -4.03
N ILE A 13 -6.79 9.16 -2.90
CA ILE A 13 -6.84 7.72 -2.56
C ILE A 13 -8.27 7.21 -2.63
N ASP A 14 -9.22 7.93 -2.03
CA ASP A 14 -10.64 7.55 -2.05
C ASP A 14 -11.21 7.53 -3.46
N ILE A 15 -10.87 8.52 -4.30
CA ILE A 15 -11.27 8.55 -5.71
C ILE A 15 -10.74 7.32 -6.44
N LEU A 16 -9.45 7.01 -6.29
CA LEU A 16 -8.82 5.85 -6.91
C LEU A 16 -9.47 4.53 -6.47
N LYS A 17 -9.70 4.36 -5.16
CA LYS A 17 -10.37 3.18 -4.59
C LYS A 17 -11.82 3.02 -5.02
N SER A 18 -12.50 4.14 -5.33
CA SER A 18 -13.88 4.12 -5.82
C SER A 18 -14.01 3.82 -7.32
N GLN A 19 -12.90 3.77 -8.07
CA GLN A 19 -12.97 3.50 -9.50
C GLN A 19 -13.48 2.08 -9.77
N PRO A 20 -14.55 1.93 -10.57
CA PRO A 20 -15.07 0.62 -10.92
C PRO A 20 -14.05 -0.15 -11.76
N HIS A 21 -14.22 -1.47 -11.80
CA HIS A 21 -13.55 -2.28 -12.79
C HIS A 21 -13.93 -1.81 -14.19
N LYS A 22 -12.93 -1.52 -15.02
CA LYS A 22 -13.16 -1.39 -16.45
C LYS A 22 -13.37 -2.79 -17.02
N SER A 23 -14.51 -3.01 -17.66
CA SER A 23 -14.73 -4.22 -18.44
C SER A 23 -13.82 -4.18 -19.66
N GLU A 24 -12.75 -4.96 -19.64
CA GLU A 24 -11.94 -5.23 -20.82
C GLU A 24 -12.33 -6.60 -21.34
N ASN A 25 -12.60 -6.70 -22.64
CA ASN A 25 -12.83 -7.98 -23.28
C ASN A 25 -11.48 -8.68 -23.41
N ARG A 26 -11.22 -9.65 -22.53
CA ARG A 26 -9.95 -10.39 -22.48
C ARG A 26 -10.17 -11.78 -23.05
N ASP A 27 -9.22 -12.27 -23.82
CA ASP A 27 -9.14 -13.68 -24.14
C ASP A 27 -8.76 -14.49 -22.88
N TRP A 28 -8.64 -15.81 -23.01
CA TRP A 28 -8.38 -16.68 -21.88
C TRP A 28 -7.02 -16.38 -21.22
N SER A 29 -5.96 -16.26 -22.01
CA SER A 29 -4.62 -15.96 -21.50
C SER A 29 -4.57 -14.59 -20.82
N GLY A 30 -5.18 -13.56 -21.41
CA GLY A 30 -5.23 -12.22 -20.82
C GLY A 30 -6.03 -12.16 -19.52
N PHE A 31 -7.05 -13.02 -19.35
CA PHE A 31 -7.77 -13.14 -18.09
C PHE A 31 -6.87 -13.71 -16.98
N GLU A 32 -6.15 -14.79 -17.26
CA GLU A 32 -5.19 -15.37 -16.33
C GLU A 32 -4.04 -14.40 -15.99
N GLU A 33 -3.62 -13.59 -16.97
CA GLU A 33 -2.54 -12.60 -16.78
C GLU A 33 -3.02 -11.50 -15.85
N HIS A 34 -4.24 -11.01 -16.06
CA HIS A 34 -4.86 -10.04 -15.17
C HIS A 34 -4.95 -10.56 -13.73
N VAL A 35 -5.40 -11.81 -13.54
CA VAL A 35 -5.46 -12.45 -12.22
C VAL A 35 -4.07 -12.53 -11.59
N GLN A 36 -3.07 -13.01 -12.32
CA GLN A 36 -1.69 -13.09 -11.84
C GLN A 36 -1.17 -11.71 -11.39
N GLN A 37 -1.35 -10.68 -12.23
CA GLN A 37 -0.90 -9.32 -11.93
C GLN A 37 -1.58 -8.76 -10.68
N VAL A 38 -2.88 -8.99 -10.52
CA VAL A 38 -3.63 -8.55 -9.33
C VAL A 38 -3.09 -9.21 -8.06
N TYR A 39 -2.90 -10.53 -8.07
CA TYR A 39 -2.37 -11.24 -6.89
C TYR A 39 -0.91 -10.89 -6.61
N GLN A 40 -0.08 -10.71 -7.65
CA GLN A 40 1.29 -10.24 -7.52
C GLN A 40 1.32 -8.89 -6.79
N LYS A 41 0.50 -7.94 -7.23
CA LYS A 41 0.41 -6.62 -6.58
C LYS A 41 -0.13 -6.72 -5.16
N LEU A 42 -1.14 -7.55 -4.90
CA LEU A 42 -1.66 -7.73 -3.54
C LEU A 42 -0.62 -8.28 -2.55
N LEU A 43 0.25 -9.20 -2.99
CA LEU A 43 1.32 -9.76 -2.17
C LEU A 43 2.44 -8.75 -1.97
N GLU A 44 2.88 -8.06 -3.03
CA GLU A 44 3.85 -6.96 -2.93
C GLU A 44 3.38 -5.87 -1.94
N LEU A 45 2.09 -5.51 -1.97
CA LEU A 45 1.51 -4.52 -1.05
C LEU A 45 1.58 -4.97 0.41
N LYS A 46 1.62 -6.27 0.69
CA LYS A 46 1.78 -6.82 2.05
C LYS A 46 3.23 -6.98 2.48
N GLY A 47 4.19 -6.62 1.61
CA GLY A 47 5.61 -6.83 1.86
C GLY A 47 6.06 -8.28 1.68
N GLU A 48 5.25 -9.11 1.01
CA GLU A 48 5.58 -10.49 0.70
C GLU A 48 6.35 -10.52 -0.63
N ASP A 49 7.63 -10.88 -0.61
CA ASP A 49 8.44 -11.07 -1.81
C ASP A 49 8.16 -12.45 -2.44
N VAL A 50 6.96 -12.56 -3.00
CA VAL A 50 6.40 -13.82 -3.51
C VAL A 50 6.16 -13.69 -5.00
N LEU A 51 6.76 -14.60 -5.76
CA LEU A 51 6.48 -14.73 -7.19
C LEU A 51 5.13 -15.42 -7.39
N VAL A 52 4.24 -14.75 -8.11
CA VAL A 52 3.00 -15.35 -8.61
C VAL A 52 3.24 -15.80 -10.04
N ALA A 53 3.26 -17.12 -10.23
CA ALA A 53 3.52 -17.74 -11.52
C ALA A 53 2.22 -18.10 -12.24
N ARG A 54 2.30 -18.22 -13.57
CA ARG A 54 1.24 -18.70 -14.45
C ARG A 54 1.62 -20.04 -15.05
N ASP A 55 0.62 -20.79 -15.48
CA ASP A 55 0.81 -22.03 -16.25
C ASP A 55 1.77 -23.01 -15.54
N VAL A 56 1.50 -23.24 -14.24
CA VAL A 56 2.36 -24.05 -13.39
C VAL A 56 1.88 -25.48 -13.38
N THR A 57 2.78 -26.41 -13.67
CA THR A 57 2.51 -27.84 -13.48
C THR A 57 2.94 -28.26 -12.09
N ILE A 58 2.00 -28.75 -11.29
CA ILE A 58 2.26 -29.34 -9.97
C ILE A 58 2.03 -30.85 -10.02
N ARG A 59 2.91 -31.61 -9.36
CA ARG A 59 2.78 -33.06 -9.26
C ARG A 59 1.97 -33.44 -8.04
N GLY A 60 0.86 -34.15 -8.25
CA GLY A 60 0.02 -34.71 -7.22
C GLY A 60 0.62 -35.96 -6.56
N ARG A 61 -0.01 -36.41 -5.47
CA ARG A 61 0.41 -37.59 -4.69
C ARG A 61 0.40 -38.88 -5.53
N ASN A 62 -0.48 -38.95 -6.53
CA ASN A 62 -0.57 -40.10 -7.43
C ASN A 62 0.43 -40.04 -8.60
N SER A 63 1.40 -39.11 -8.56
CA SER A 63 2.32 -38.80 -9.67
C SER A 63 1.64 -38.25 -10.93
N LEU A 64 0.37 -37.89 -10.85
CA LEU A 64 -0.31 -37.15 -11.91
C LEU A 64 0.14 -35.70 -11.90
N GLU A 65 0.31 -35.14 -13.10
CA GLU A 65 0.64 -33.74 -13.29
C GLU A 65 -0.64 -32.93 -13.50
N HIS A 66 -0.78 -31.85 -12.73
CA HIS A 66 -1.91 -30.94 -12.80
C HIS A 66 -1.42 -29.56 -13.21
N GLN A 67 -1.91 -29.08 -14.35
CA GLN A 67 -1.73 -27.69 -14.75
C GLN A 67 -2.64 -26.78 -13.92
N ILE A 68 -2.05 -25.72 -13.39
CA ILE A 68 -2.69 -24.66 -12.59
C ILE A 68 -2.45 -23.33 -13.27
N ASP A 69 -3.55 -22.61 -13.54
CA ASP A 69 -3.52 -21.36 -14.32
C ASP A 69 -2.67 -20.28 -13.64
N VAL A 70 -2.85 -20.09 -12.33
CA VAL A 70 -2.04 -19.17 -11.51
C VAL A 70 -1.69 -19.81 -10.16
N TYR A 71 -0.44 -19.72 -9.74
CA TYR A 71 0.05 -20.36 -8.52
C TYR A 71 1.02 -19.44 -7.78
N TYR A 72 0.96 -19.46 -6.46
CA TYR A 72 1.98 -18.84 -5.61
C TYR A 72 2.14 -19.61 -4.30
N GLU A 73 3.31 -19.44 -3.70
CA GLU A 73 3.64 -20.05 -2.43
C GLU A 73 4.66 -19.22 -1.65
N PHE A 74 4.60 -19.33 -0.33
CA PHE A 74 5.50 -18.63 0.57
C PHE A 74 5.60 -19.35 1.90
N ASP A 75 6.68 -19.12 2.63
CA ASP A 75 6.88 -19.66 3.98
C ASP A 75 6.47 -18.62 5.02
N LEU A 76 5.53 -18.98 5.89
CA LEU A 76 5.19 -18.20 7.06
C LEU A 76 5.49 -19.03 8.30
N THR A 77 6.41 -18.56 9.14
CA THR A 77 6.79 -19.24 10.39
C THR A 77 7.21 -20.71 10.20
N GLY A 78 7.90 -21.02 9.10
CA GLY A 78 8.35 -22.37 8.76
C GLY A 78 7.27 -23.27 8.14
N LEU A 79 6.08 -22.73 7.87
CA LEU A 79 5.00 -23.43 7.19
C LEU A 79 4.87 -22.92 5.75
N ARG A 80 5.00 -23.83 4.79
CA ARG A 80 4.82 -23.52 3.37
C ARG A 80 3.34 -23.40 3.02
N HIS A 81 2.90 -22.18 2.75
CA HIS A 81 1.56 -21.88 2.26
C HIS A 81 1.56 -21.91 0.74
N ARG A 82 0.68 -22.72 0.15
CA ARG A 82 0.54 -22.89 -1.29
C ARG A 82 -0.87 -22.58 -1.73
N VAL A 83 -1.02 -21.81 -2.80
CA VAL A 83 -2.33 -21.43 -3.34
C VAL A 83 -2.33 -21.68 -4.84
N ALA A 84 -3.29 -22.48 -5.29
CA ALA A 84 -3.62 -22.68 -6.68
C ALA A 84 -4.88 -21.87 -7.02
N ILE A 85 -4.81 -21.12 -8.12
CA ILE A 85 -5.92 -20.33 -8.64
C ILE A 85 -6.27 -20.88 -10.02
N GLU A 86 -7.51 -21.32 -10.19
CA GLU A 86 -8.07 -21.72 -11.47
C GLU A 86 -8.93 -20.57 -12.03
N CYS A 87 -8.70 -20.22 -13.29
CA CYS A 87 -9.39 -19.18 -14.01
C CYS A 87 -10.49 -19.77 -14.91
N LYS A 88 -11.64 -19.10 -14.97
CA LYS A 88 -12.76 -19.47 -15.84
C LYS A 88 -13.30 -18.25 -16.57
N ASN A 89 -12.74 -17.99 -17.76
CA ASN A 89 -13.17 -16.92 -18.65
C ASN A 89 -14.25 -17.41 -19.63
N MET A 90 -15.45 -17.67 -19.10
CA MET A 90 -16.57 -18.20 -19.87
C MET A 90 -17.73 -17.23 -19.90
N GLN A 91 -18.50 -17.19 -21.00
CA GLN A 91 -19.70 -16.36 -21.12
C GLN A 91 -20.82 -16.77 -20.14
N ARG A 92 -20.96 -18.07 -19.88
CA ARG A 92 -21.96 -18.60 -18.94
C ARG A 92 -21.36 -18.76 -17.54
N PRO A 93 -22.18 -18.65 -16.48
CA PRO A 93 -21.73 -18.94 -15.13
C PRO A 93 -21.12 -20.35 -15.02
N VAL A 94 -20.09 -20.47 -14.19
CA VAL A 94 -19.39 -21.74 -13.94
C VAL A 94 -20.37 -22.75 -13.34
N ASP A 95 -20.44 -23.91 -13.97
CA ASP A 95 -21.23 -25.07 -13.54
C ASP A 95 -20.52 -25.89 -12.46
N LYS A 96 -21.25 -26.85 -11.88
CA LYS A 96 -20.73 -27.68 -10.79
C LYS A 96 -19.59 -28.61 -11.27
N ASP A 97 -19.63 -29.07 -12.51
CA ASP A 97 -18.67 -30.02 -13.07
C ASP A 97 -17.26 -29.43 -13.11
N ARG A 98 -17.15 -28.15 -13.46
CA ARG A 98 -15.86 -27.42 -13.45
C ARG A 98 -15.29 -27.27 -12.04
N VAL A 99 -16.14 -26.99 -11.05
CA VAL A 99 -15.71 -26.91 -9.65
C VAL A 99 -15.29 -28.28 -9.14
N LEU A 100 -16.04 -29.35 -9.49
CA LEU A 100 -15.69 -30.73 -9.18
C LEU A 100 -14.33 -31.13 -9.76
N ALA A 101 -14.07 -30.78 -11.03
CA ALA A 101 -12.80 -31.05 -11.67
C ALA A 101 -11.62 -30.38 -10.93
N PHE A 102 -11.78 -29.11 -10.54
CA PHE A 102 -10.75 -28.42 -9.77
C PHE A 102 -10.58 -29.01 -8.36
N SER A 103 -11.68 -29.37 -7.69
CA SER A 103 -11.63 -30.05 -6.39
C SER A 103 -10.87 -31.38 -6.45
N ALA A 104 -11.03 -32.14 -7.54
CA ALA A 104 -10.28 -33.37 -7.77
C ALA A 104 -8.77 -33.10 -7.93
N LYS A 105 -8.36 -32.06 -8.67
CA LYS A 105 -6.95 -31.64 -8.77
C LYS A 105 -6.36 -31.32 -7.39
N LEU A 106 -7.08 -30.52 -6.60
CA LEU A 106 -6.65 -30.12 -5.25
C LEU A 106 -6.57 -31.29 -4.27
N SER A 107 -7.50 -32.24 -4.36
CA SER A 107 -7.51 -33.45 -3.54
C SER A 107 -6.28 -34.34 -3.77
N ASP A 108 -5.72 -34.30 -4.98
CA ASP A 108 -4.47 -34.98 -5.32
C ASP A 108 -3.22 -34.15 -4.92
N CYS A 109 -3.38 -32.88 -4.54
CA CYS A 109 -2.31 -31.95 -4.17
C CYS A 109 -2.44 -31.49 -2.70
N PRO A 110 -2.17 -32.36 -1.70
CA PRO A 110 -2.40 -32.05 -0.29
C PRO A 110 -1.59 -30.82 0.18
N GLY A 111 -2.26 -29.95 0.93
CA GLY A 111 -1.68 -28.71 1.46
C GLY A 111 -1.67 -27.53 0.48
N VAL A 112 -2.28 -27.67 -0.70
CA VAL A 112 -2.56 -26.57 -1.62
C VAL A 112 -3.99 -26.07 -1.40
N ARG A 113 -4.16 -24.77 -1.13
CA ARG A 113 -5.49 -24.14 -1.06
C ARG A 113 -5.97 -23.76 -2.45
N GLY A 114 -7.26 -23.93 -2.70
CA GLY A 114 -7.89 -23.61 -3.97
C GLY A 114 -8.61 -22.27 -3.97
N CYS A 115 -8.40 -21.48 -5.02
CA CYS A 115 -9.26 -20.38 -5.40
C CYS A 115 -9.71 -20.58 -6.85
N MET A 116 -10.97 -20.31 -7.16
CA MET A 116 -11.45 -20.28 -8.53
C MET A 116 -11.98 -18.88 -8.82
N ILE A 117 -11.63 -18.33 -9.98
CA ILE A 117 -12.04 -16.99 -10.41
C ILE A 117 -12.83 -17.10 -11.71
N ALA A 118 -14.10 -16.73 -11.64
CA ALA A 118 -15.03 -16.78 -12.77
C ALA A 118 -15.28 -15.38 -13.35
N ALA A 119 -15.17 -15.24 -14.67
CA ALA A 119 -15.50 -13.99 -15.34
C ALA A 119 -16.98 -13.58 -15.16
N ASN A 120 -17.89 -14.55 -15.24
CA ASN A 120 -19.35 -14.34 -15.24
C ASN A 120 -20.07 -15.09 -14.11
N GLY A 121 -19.39 -15.31 -12.98
CA GLY A 121 -19.99 -15.90 -11.79
C GLY A 121 -20.21 -17.41 -11.84
N TYR A 122 -21.08 -17.90 -10.97
CA TYR A 122 -21.31 -19.32 -10.71
C TYR A 122 -22.80 -19.66 -10.71
N GLN A 123 -23.13 -20.88 -11.09
CA GLN A 123 -24.42 -21.47 -10.73
C GLN A 123 -24.49 -21.68 -9.21
N SER A 124 -25.69 -21.58 -8.63
CA SER A 124 -25.88 -21.70 -7.17
C SER A 124 -25.34 -23.01 -6.60
N GLY A 125 -25.58 -24.14 -7.28
CA GLY A 125 -25.06 -25.44 -6.89
C GLY A 125 -23.54 -25.57 -7.00
N ALA A 126 -22.92 -24.86 -7.95
CA ALA A 126 -21.47 -24.82 -8.12
C ALA A 126 -20.80 -24.01 -7.00
N LYS A 127 -21.33 -22.82 -6.69
CA LYS A 127 -20.85 -21.96 -5.62
C LYS A 127 -20.97 -22.64 -4.25
N LYS A 128 -22.13 -23.24 -3.96
CA LYS A 128 -22.34 -24.02 -2.73
C LYS A 128 -21.33 -25.15 -2.60
N PHE A 129 -21.11 -25.92 -3.67
CA PHE A 129 -20.13 -26.99 -3.65
C PHE A 129 -18.70 -26.48 -3.41
N ALA A 130 -18.31 -25.37 -4.02
CA ALA A 130 -17.00 -24.75 -3.78
C ALA A 130 -16.82 -24.39 -2.29
N ASP A 131 -17.80 -23.70 -1.72
CA ASP A 131 -17.76 -23.24 -0.33
C ASP A 131 -17.74 -24.44 0.66
N ASP A 132 -18.57 -25.46 0.44
CA ASP A 132 -18.63 -26.69 1.26
C ASP A 132 -17.32 -27.51 1.21
N ASN A 133 -16.48 -27.32 0.18
CA ASN A 133 -15.21 -28.03 -0.02
C ASN A 133 -13.98 -27.12 0.18
N GLY A 134 -14.14 -25.94 0.78
CA GLY A 134 -13.02 -25.04 1.09
C GLY A 134 -12.34 -24.41 -0.14
N ILE A 135 -13.03 -24.35 -1.29
CA ILE A 135 -12.54 -23.67 -2.50
C ILE A 135 -13.08 -22.24 -2.48
N THR A 136 -12.17 -21.26 -2.48
CA THR A 136 -12.54 -19.85 -2.53
C THR A 136 -13.05 -19.49 -3.92
N ALA A 137 -14.36 -19.45 -4.12
CA ALA A 137 -14.97 -19.07 -5.40
C ALA A 137 -15.22 -17.55 -5.48
N LEU A 138 -14.49 -16.87 -6.35
CA LEU A 138 -14.55 -15.41 -6.60
C LEU A 138 -14.95 -15.10 -8.04
N THR A 139 -15.39 -13.88 -8.25
CA THR A 139 -15.63 -13.26 -9.55
C THR A 139 -14.63 -12.13 -9.80
N LEU A 140 -14.55 -11.63 -11.04
CA LEU A 140 -13.76 -10.43 -11.33
C LEU A 140 -14.14 -9.23 -10.45
N GLY A 141 -15.43 -9.10 -10.10
CA GLY A 141 -15.90 -8.01 -9.24
C GLY A 141 -15.35 -8.07 -7.82
N ASP A 142 -14.92 -9.25 -7.36
CA ASP A 142 -14.35 -9.45 -6.03
C ASP A 142 -12.86 -9.09 -5.98
N LEU A 143 -12.18 -9.05 -7.13
CA LEU A 143 -10.80 -8.60 -7.23
C LEU A 143 -10.72 -7.07 -7.11
N PRO A 144 -9.61 -6.49 -6.62
CA PRO A 144 -9.42 -5.05 -6.66
C PRO A 144 -9.17 -4.57 -8.10
N SER A 145 -9.75 -3.43 -8.46
CA SER A 145 -9.42 -2.73 -9.71
C SER A 145 -8.01 -2.15 -9.64
N LEU A 146 -7.44 -1.80 -10.80
CA LEU A 146 -6.14 -1.09 -10.86
C LEU A 146 -6.19 0.22 -10.05
N GLY A 147 -7.28 0.98 -10.16
CA GLY A 147 -7.51 2.18 -9.35
C GLY A 147 -7.46 1.87 -7.86
N LYS A 148 -8.12 0.78 -7.43
CA LYS A 148 -8.09 0.35 -6.03
C LYS A 148 -6.69 -0.09 -5.57
N LEU A 149 -5.96 -0.84 -6.37
CA LEU A 149 -4.57 -1.23 -6.07
C LEU A 149 -3.65 0.00 -5.95
N LEU A 150 -3.76 0.96 -6.86
CA LEU A 150 -3.01 2.22 -6.80
C LEU A 150 -3.37 3.04 -5.56
N GLY A 151 -4.67 3.13 -5.24
CA GLY A 151 -5.14 3.80 -4.04
C GLY A 151 -4.61 3.15 -2.75
N MET A 152 -4.59 1.82 -2.69
CA MET A 152 -3.98 1.08 -1.57
C MET A 152 -2.48 1.34 -1.45
N ARG A 153 -1.73 1.31 -2.56
CA ARG A 153 -0.29 1.62 -2.57
C ARG A 153 -0.01 3.04 -2.06
N LEU A 154 -0.74 4.02 -2.58
CA LEU A 154 -0.58 5.43 -2.19
C LEU A 154 -0.91 5.65 -0.71
N GLU A 155 -1.95 4.99 -0.20
CA GLU A 155 -2.30 5.08 1.21
C GLU A 155 -1.17 4.58 2.11
N MET A 156 -0.61 3.40 1.83
CA MET A 156 0.47 2.84 2.64
C MET A 156 1.74 3.69 2.66
N VAL A 157 2.07 4.37 1.55
CA VAL A 157 3.29 5.18 1.47
C VAL A 157 3.08 6.60 1.99
N VAL A 158 1.91 7.23 1.76
CA VAL A 158 1.68 8.62 2.18
C VAL A 158 1.14 8.72 3.61
N ILE A 159 0.43 7.71 4.10
CA ILE A 159 -0.21 7.71 5.43
C ILE A 159 0.36 6.55 6.24
N PRO A 160 1.47 6.77 6.98
CA PRO A 160 2.03 5.71 7.82
C PRO A 160 1.03 5.29 8.90
N THR A 161 1.10 4.01 9.29
CA THR A 161 0.23 3.42 10.31
C THR A 161 0.90 3.45 11.69
N GLU A 162 0.16 3.08 12.73
CA GLU A 162 0.73 2.92 14.08
C GLU A 162 1.81 1.82 14.17
N THR A 163 1.82 0.89 13.22
CA THR A 163 2.81 -0.18 13.11
C THR A 163 4.03 0.23 12.27
N SER A 164 4.01 1.40 11.62
CA SER A 164 5.17 1.91 10.87
C SER A 164 6.33 2.21 11.81
N ILE A 165 7.49 1.64 11.50
CA ILE A 165 8.74 1.84 12.25
C ILE A 165 9.61 2.87 11.53
N GLY A 166 10.13 3.85 12.28
CA GLY A 166 11.03 4.86 11.77
C GLY A 166 12.38 4.30 11.35
N GLN A 167 12.84 4.66 10.16
CA GLN A 167 14.14 4.28 9.59
C GLN A 167 14.86 5.52 9.03
N PRO A 168 15.45 6.39 9.86
CA PRO A 168 15.37 6.41 11.33
C PRO A 168 14.23 7.31 11.85
N PHE A 169 13.59 8.07 10.98
CA PHE A 169 12.80 9.22 11.43
C PHE A 169 11.39 8.89 11.89
N TRP A 170 10.90 9.74 12.79
CA TRP A 170 9.53 9.84 13.24
C TRP A 170 9.00 11.24 12.91
N THR A 171 7.69 11.37 12.73
CA THR A 171 7.02 12.65 12.54
C THR A 171 5.57 12.56 13.04
N LEU A 172 4.81 13.63 12.88
CA LEU A 172 3.39 13.69 13.22
C LEU A 172 2.57 13.77 11.93
N TYR A 173 1.43 13.08 11.89
CA TYR A 173 0.49 13.12 10.75
C TYR A 173 -0.92 13.47 11.21
N GLU A 174 -1.62 14.25 10.40
CA GLU A 174 -3.07 14.44 10.50
C GLU A 174 -3.78 13.23 9.88
N LEU A 175 -4.54 12.50 10.69
CA LEU A 175 -5.16 11.22 10.34
C LEU A 175 -6.24 11.34 9.27
N GLU A 176 -6.89 12.49 9.13
CA GLU A 176 -7.95 12.70 8.14
C GLU A 176 -7.41 12.96 6.73
N THR A 177 -6.27 13.65 6.60
CA THR A 177 -5.75 14.11 5.31
C THR A 177 -4.50 13.37 4.87
N GLY A 178 -3.77 12.77 5.80
CA GLY A 178 -2.45 12.21 5.57
C GLY A 178 -1.36 13.29 5.46
N ALA A 179 -1.62 14.52 5.92
CA ALA A 179 -0.63 15.58 5.88
C ALA A 179 0.36 15.43 7.05
N PRO A 180 1.68 15.49 6.81
CA PRO A 180 2.65 15.57 7.88
C PRO A 180 2.57 16.93 8.58
N ALA A 181 2.96 16.97 9.85
CA ALA A 181 3.06 18.21 10.60
C ALA A 181 4.15 19.10 10.00
N GLY A 182 3.79 20.36 9.80
CA GLY A 182 4.72 21.41 9.40
C GLY A 182 4.94 22.42 10.52
N HIS A 183 6.09 23.07 10.52
CA HIS A 183 6.36 24.27 11.29
C HIS A 183 6.48 25.47 10.34
N LEU A 184 5.84 26.58 10.70
CA LEU A 184 5.93 27.84 9.95
C LEU A 184 6.78 28.83 10.75
N GLN A 185 7.87 29.30 10.15
CA GLN A 185 8.73 30.31 10.74
C GLN A 185 9.16 31.30 9.66
N ASN A 186 9.00 32.60 9.89
CA ASN A 186 9.41 33.68 8.96
C ASN A 186 8.89 33.55 7.52
N GLY A 187 7.71 32.94 7.35
CA GLY A 187 7.09 32.68 6.05
C GLY A 187 7.62 31.45 5.32
N GLU A 188 8.46 30.65 5.96
CA GLU A 188 9.01 29.40 5.47
C GLU A 188 8.34 28.21 6.15
N THR A 189 8.10 27.15 5.38
CA THR A 189 7.46 25.91 5.83
C THR A 189 8.54 24.87 6.05
N TYR A 190 8.49 24.17 7.18
CA TYR A 190 9.42 23.12 7.54
C TYR A 190 8.69 21.81 7.78
N GLY A 191 9.14 20.72 7.15
CA GLY A 191 8.79 19.37 7.55
C GLY A 191 9.59 18.97 8.79
N LEU A 192 8.90 18.44 9.80
CA LEU A 192 9.54 18.03 11.06
C LEU A 192 9.95 16.56 11.03
N LEU A 193 11.21 16.29 11.38
CA LEU A 193 11.79 14.97 11.54
C LEU A 193 12.36 14.82 12.95
N PHE A 194 12.07 13.70 13.60
CA PHE A 194 12.60 13.34 14.92
C PHE A 194 13.37 12.02 14.82
N PHE A 195 14.49 11.88 15.51
CA PHE A 195 15.24 10.61 15.51
C PHE A 195 14.58 9.54 16.38
N SER A 196 13.77 9.94 17.36
CA SER A 196 13.07 9.01 18.24
C SER A 196 11.58 9.27 18.31
N LYS A 197 10.80 8.19 18.47
CA LYS A 197 9.36 8.25 18.77
C LYS A 197 9.08 9.11 19.99
N ARG A 198 9.91 8.98 21.03
CA ARG A 198 9.75 9.69 22.30
C ARG A 198 9.84 11.21 22.12
N GLU A 199 10.79 11.72 21.34
CA GLU A 199 10.88 13.16 21.06
C GLU A 199 9.67 13.66 20.27
N ALA A 200 9.21 12.89 19.27
CA ALA A 200 8.00 13.23 18.53
C ALA A 200 6.75 13.24 19.44
N GLU A 201 6.63 12.30 20.39
CA GLU A 201 5.56 12.25 21.39
C GLU A 201 5.64 13.40 22.39
N ASN A 202 6.83 13.80 22.81
CA ASN A 202 7.02 14.98 23.65
C ASN A 202 6.62 16.25 22.90
N PHE A 203 7.01 16.37 21.62
CA PHE A 203 6.62 17.51 20.79
C PHE A 203 5.11 17.55 20.56
N PHE A 204 4.49 16.38 20.36
CA PHE A 204 3.04 16.23 20.26
C PHE A 204 2.33 16.83 21.48
N LYS A 205 2.80 16.49 22.68
CA LYS A 205 2.27 17.00 23.95
C LYS A 205 2.53 18.50 24.10
N PHE A 206 3.76 18.95 23.85
CA PHE A 206 4.17 20.35 23.94
C PHE A 206 3.29 21.27 23.07
N ARG A 207 2.98 20.85 21.84
CA ARG A 207 2.12 21.61 20.92
C ARG A 207 0.62 21.40 21.14
N SER A 208 0.22 20.57 22.10
CA SER A 208 -1.18 20.25 22.39
C SER A 208 -1.98 19.78 21.16
N TYR A 209 -1.40 18.89 20.33
CA TYR A 209 -2.10 18.35 19.18
C TYR A 209 -3.37 17.58 19.60
N GLY A 210 -4.45 17.75 18.84
CA GLY A 210 -5.73 17.07 19.08
C GLY A 210 -5.75 15.61 18.61
N PRO A 211 -6.86 14.88 18.85
CA PRO A 211 -6.99 13.45 18.53
C PRO A 211 -6.96 13.13 17.03
N ALA A 212 -7.08 14.14 16.17
CA ALA A 212 -6.94 14.01 14.72
C ALA A 212 -5.48 13.84 14.27
N TRP A 213 -4.51 13.89 15.19
CA TRP A 213 -3.09 13.78 14.90
C TRP A 213 -2.48 12.58 15.60
N ALA A 214 -1.41 12.04 15.04
CA ALA A 214 -0.64 10.99 15.70
C ALA A 214 0.83 11.00 15.30
N VAL A 215 1.68 10.51 16.20
CA VAL A 215 3.08 10.22 15.93
C VAL A 215 3.17 8.95 15.07
N ARG A 216 4.04 8.99 14.06
CA ARG A 216 4.23 7.93 13.06
C ARG A 216 5.71 7.75 12.74
N GLY A 217 6.12 6.49 12.63
CA GLY A 217 7.44 6.14 12.11
C GLY A 217 7.45 6.29 10.59
N LEU A 218 8.55 6.81 10.05
CA LEU A 218 8.79 6.88 8.62
C LEU A 218 9.65 5.68 8.21
N SER A 219 9.03 4.64 7.65
CA SER A 219 9.79 3.65 6.86
C SER A 219 10.46 4.34 5.67
N GLN A 220 11.37 3.66 4.96
CA GLN A 220 12.02 4.23 3.78
C GLN A 220 11.02 4.68 2.70
N GLU A 221 9.94 3.93 2.47
CA GLU A 221 8.89 4.34 1.51
C GLU A 221 8.11 5.57 2.02
N ASN A 222 7.85 5.64 3.33
CA ASN A 222 7.19 6.79 3.94
C ASN A 222 8.08 8.04 3.93
N LEU A 223 9.38 7.90 4.20
CA LEU A 223 10.34 8.99 4.13
C LEU A 223 10.40 9.58 2.73
N ARG A 224 10.41 8.73 1.70
CA ARG A 224 10.32 9.17 0.30
C ARG A 224 9.05 9.99 0.04
N ALA A 225 7.90 9.51 0.48
CA ALA A 225 6.63 10.21 0.32
C ALA A 225 6.58 11.52 1.10
N PHE A 226 7.16 11.54 2.30
CA PHE A 226 7.33 12.73 3.13
C PHE A 226 8.16 13.79 2.40
N ILE A 227 9.33 13.42 1.85
CA ILE A 227 10.19 14.32 1.07
C ILE A 227 9.43 14.92 -0.12
N PHE A 228 8.72 14.10 -0.90
CA PHE A 228 7.91 14.64 -2.00
C PHE A 228 6.82 15.61 -1.53
N THR A 229 6.21 15.34 -0.38
CA THR A 229 5.17 16.21 0.18
C THR A 229 5.76 17.56 0.62
N VAL A 230 6.90 17.54 1.31
CA VAL A 230 7.60 18.76 1.73
C VAL A 230 8.11 19.55 0.52
N ASP A 231 8.73 18.88 -0.46
CA ASP A 231 9.19 19.48 -1.72
C ASP A 231 8.03 20.16 -2.48
N ALA A 232 6.88 19.48 -2.60
CA ALA A 232 5.70 20.02 -3.27
C ALA A 232 5.23 21.32 -2.61
N MET A 233 5.34 21.41 -1.27
CA MET A 233 5.02 22.59 -0.49
C MET A 233 6.12 23.66 -0.48
N ASN A 234 7.19 23.48 -1.28
CA ASN A 234 8.39 24.32 -1.26
C ASN A 234 8.97 24.46 0.16
N GLY A 235 8.88 23.38 0.94
CA GLY A 235 9.31 23.33 2.32
C GLY A 235 10.79 22.99 2.49
N ARG A 236 11.28 23.22 3.70
CA ARG A 236 12.62 22.87 4.17
C ARG A 236 12.51 21.77 5.23
N TYR A 237 13.63 21.20 5.67
CA TYR A 237 13.62 20.05 6.57
C TYR A 237 14.24 20.41 7.91
N LEU A 238 13.59 20.08 9.01
CA LEU A 238 14.05 20.38 10.35
C LEU A 238 14.17 19.10 11.16
N MET A 239 15.38 18.80 11.62
CA MET A 239 15.62 17.80 12.65
C MET A 239 15.29 18.43 13.99
N ALA A 240 14.17 18.02 14.57
CA ALA A 240 13.63 18.59 15.79
C ALA A 240 13.96 17.70 17.00
N GLN A 241 14.25 18.35 18.13
CA GLN A 241 14.41 17.73 19.43
C GLN A 241 13.64 18.55 20.46
N THR A 242 13.03 17.87 21.44
CA THR A 242 12.41 18.54 22.59
C THR A 242 13.40 18.65 23.73
N ILE A 243 13.42 19.80 24.38
CA ILE A 243 14.20 20.05 25.59
C ILE A 243 13.24 20.22 26.75
N GLU A 244 13.49 19.53 27.87
CA GLU A 244 12.76 19.79 29.12
C GLU A 244 13.45 20.94 29.86
N LEU A 245 12.67 21.94 30.25
CA LEU A 245 13.13 23.11 30.98
C LEU A 245 13.08 22.84 32.51
N PRO A 246 13.85 23.59 33.33
CA PRO A 246 13.92 23.37 34.78
C PRO A 246 12.59 23.49 35.52
N ASP A 247 11.61 24.17 34.94
CA ASP A 247 10.25 24.33 35.49
C ASP A 247 9.29 23.19 35.11
N GLY A 248 9.80 22.15 34.43
CA GLY A 248 9.03 20.99 33.95
C GLY A 248 8.23 21.27 32.68
N THR A 249 8.36 22.46 32.08
CA THR A 249 7.83 22.73 30.75
C THR A 249 8.78 22.18 29.68
N PHE A 250 8.31 22.11 28.43
CA PHE A 250 9.13 21.70 27.30
C PHE A 250 9.36 22.89 26.37
N ASP A 251 10.50 22.89 25.69
CA ASP A 251 10.78 23.70 24.52
C ASP A 251 11.20 22.80 23.36
N PHE A 252 11.38 23.36 22.16
CA PHE A 252 11.89 22.64 21.01
C PHE A 252 13.05 23.39 20.36
N VAL A 253 14.04 22.63 19.95
CA VAL A 253 15.11 23.12 19.07
C VAL A 253 15.07 22.35 17.77
N GLY A 254 15.37 23.05 16.69
CA GLY A 254 15.43 22.46 15.37
C GLY A 254 16.74 22.82 14.68
N GLN A 255 17.41 21.82 14.13
CA GLN A 255 18.51 22.02 13.22
C GLN A 255 18.01 21.76 11.80
N GLU A 256 18.19 22.73 10.90
CA GLU A 256 17.89 22.52 9.50
C GLU A 256 18.84 21.47 8.90
N ILE A 257 18.28 20.51 8.17
CA ILE A 257 19.04 19.55 7.37
C ILE A 257 18.84 19.87 5.89
N ASP A 258 19.95 19.94 5.15
CA ASP A 258 19.90 20.11 3.71
C ASP A 258 19.21 18.91 3.03
N ARG A 259 18.42 19.17 1.99
CA ARG A 259 17.68 18.13 1.28
C ARG A 259 18.60 17.07 0.67
N LYS A 260 19.72 17.46 0.07
CA LYS A 260 20.67 16.51 -0.54
C LYS A 260 21.29 15.63 0.54
N MET A 261 21.67 16.23 1.67
CA MET A 261 22.17 15.49 2.83
C MET A 261 21.11 14.54 3.42
N LEU A 262 19.86 14.98 3.56
CA LEU A 262 18.77 14.13 4.04
C LEU A 262 18.61 12.89 3.15
N ILE A 263 18.66 13.07 1.82
CA ILE A 263 18.52 11.97 0.87
C ILE A 263 19.76 11.07 0.88
N SER A 264 20.98 11.64 0.79
CA SER A 264 22.20 10.83 0.68
C SER A 264 22.49 10.01 1.93
N GLU A 265 22.25 10.57 3.11
CA GLU A 265 22.61 9.94 4.38
C GLU A 265 21.51 9.02 4.93
N PHE A 266 20.24 9.31 4.67
CA PHE A 266 19.13 8.62 5.36
C PHE A 266 18.14 7.91 4.46
N TYR A 267 18.18 8.15 3.14
CA TYR A 267 17.31 7.43 2.20
C TYR A 267 18.08 6.32 1.49
N HIS A 268 17.66 5.08 1.74
CA HIS A 268 18.18 3.85 1.17
C HIS A 268 17.07 2.97 0.57
N GLY A 269 15.86 3.52 0.44
CA GLY A 269 14.70 2.84 -0.13
C GLY A 269 14.77 2.62 -1.63
N SER A 270 13.83 1.83 -2.15
CA SER A 270 13.70 1.60 -3.59
C SER A 270 13.04 2.79 -4.29
N GLY A 271 13.61 3.18 -5.44
CA GLY A 271 13.08 4.24 -6.30
C GLY A 271 13.75 5.60 -6.10
N ALA A 272 14.01 6.27 -7.21
CA ALA A 272 14.74 7.53 -7.23
C ALA A 272 13.92 8.69 -6.62
N ILE A 273 14.64 9.59 -5.93
CA ILE A 273 14.18 10.93 -5.60
C ILE A 273 14.93 11.89 -6.53
N PRO A 274 14.25 12.74 -7.32
CA PRO A 274 14.92 13.69 -8.21
C PRO A 274 15.87 14.62 -7.44
N GLU A 275 16.98 14.99 -8.06
CA GLU A 275 17.96 15.92 -7.47
C GLU A 275 17.31 17.28 -7.17
N GLU A 276 16.50 17.78 -8.11
CA GLU A 276 15.75 19.02 -7.94
C GLU A 276 14.38 18.77 -7.29
N PRO A 277 13.95 19.62 -6.33
CA PRO A 277 12.67 19.45 -5.65
C PRO A 277 11.49 19.72 -6.60
N MET A 278 10.49 18.85 -6.54
CA MET A 278 9.28 18.94 -7.35
C MET A 278 8.25 19.90 -6.74
N VAL A 279 8.52 21.20 -6.84
CA VAL A 279 7.67 22.26 -6.25
C VAL A 279 6.38 22.45 -7.03
N MET A 280 5.26 22.59 -6.31
CA MET A 280 3.95 22.83 -6.95
C MET A 280 3.91 24.16 -7.70
N PRO A 281 3.26 24.24 -8.88
CA PRO A 281 3.31 25.42 -9.75
C PRO A 281 2.94 26.75 -9.07
N SER A 282 1.99 26.73 -8.14
CA SER A 282 1.53 27.92 -7.41
C SER A 282 2.58 28.52 -6.48
N LEU A 283 3.58 27.73 -6.05
CA LEU A 283 4.63 28.18 -5.12
C LEU A 283 5.95 28.55 -5.81
N ARG A 284 6.16 28.15 -7.07
CA ARG A 284 7.41 28.41 -7.81
C ARG A 284 7.77 29.90 -7.92
N LYS A 285 6.79 30.81 -7.89
CA LYS A 285 6.98 32.26 -8.11
C LYS A 285 7.39 33.04 -6.85
N ARG A 286 7.43 32.44 -5.66
CA ARG A 286 7.68 33.17 -4.38
C ARG A 286 9.14 33.56 -4.12
N ARG A 287 10.11 33.13 -4.94
CA ARG A 287 11.54 33.46 -4.77
C ARG A 287 12.06 34.63 -5.63
N ALA A 288 11.33 35.08 -6.64
CA ALA A 288 11.84 36.08 -7.59
C ALA A 288 11.76 37.54 -7.07
N THR A 289 11.20 37.79 -5.89
CA THR A 289 10.94 39.14 -5.34
C THR A 289 11.60 39.43 -4.00
N ARG A 290 12.62 38.65 -3.61
CA ARG A 290 13.50 39.00 -2.47
C ARG A 290 14.91 39.30 -3.00
N PHE A 291 15.07 40.46 -3.61
CA PHE A 291 16.33 41.20 -3.74
C PHE A 291 16.07 42.64 -3.29
#